data_AF-A0A5B9MNE7-F1
#
_entry.id   AF-A0A5B9MNE7-F1
#
_cell.length_a   1.000
_cell.length_b   1.000
_cell.length_c   1.000
_cell.angle_alpha   90.00
_cell.angle_beta   90.00
_cell.angle_gamma   90.00
#
_symmetry.space_group_name_H-M   'P 1'
#
loop_
_entity.id
_entity.type
_entity.pdbx_description
1 polymer ?
#
loop_
_entity_poly.entity_id
_entity_poly.type
_entity_poly.pdbx_seq_one_letter_code
_entity_poly.pdbx_strand_id
1 'polypeptide(L)'
;MSKHGMVQIEPAHFSNVIGAVQRTASLTGGAVRGLPGGVVIGGLPGVASFASSISDAQKEFQLGRVHSALERVRQLETSFNGITGRWNSNAMSVISSAKQGRQAVPLAKLNEVKNAQTRMQQLIRPAEKAFRDLVTALEHEVAMEGRREEDADDVSGGDAPEIELPGDVAEIYCGGARIELQQGDDGKTRLVPALKKQSRYFIAGLDPPRAVRLKSLDKKAIVAIDVRRGEELVIPAPELAKLIRIGVWTLLPKSDDEPETSQRQT
;
A
#
# COMPACT_ATOMS: atom_id res chain seq x y z
N MET A 1 -12.22 5.87 28.67
CA MET A 1 -12.89 5.48 27.41
C MET A 1 -12.32 6.35 26.29
N SER A 2 -11.34 5.84 25.54
CA SER A 2 -10.82 6.52 24.35
C SER A 2 -10.88 5.53 23.20
N LYS A 3 -11.83 5.76 22.27
CA LYS A 3 -11.91 5.07 21.00
C LYS A 3 -10.75 5.56 20.12
N HIS A 4 -9.61 4.89 20.16
CA HIS A 4 -8.66 4.94 19.05
C HIS A 4 -9.07 3.84 18.08
N GLY A 5 -9.88 4.21 17.10
CA GLY A 5 -10.24 3.31 16.02
C GLY A 5 -8.99 2.97 15.23
N MET A 6 -8.48 1.76 15.41
CA MET A 6 -7.54 1.16 14.46
C MET A 6 -8.25 1.11 13.11
N VAL A 7 -7.84 1.98 12.18
CA VAL A 7 -8.27 1.90 10.78
C VAL A 7 -7.52 0.73 10.16
N GLN A 8 -8.04 -0.49 10.32
CA GLN A 8 -7.56 -1.62 9.54
C GLN A 8 -7.99 -1.40 8.09
N ILE A 9 -7.04 -1.40 7.16
CA ILE A 9 -7.37 -1.35 5.73
C ILE A 9 -8.03 -2.68 5.35
N GLU A 10 -9.35 -2.65 5.29
CA GLU A 10 -10.12 -3.76 4.74
C GLU A 10 -10.07 -3.75 3.20
N PRO A 11 -10.12 -4.93 2.55
CA PRO A 11 -10.35 -5.05 1.11
C PRO A 11 -11.56 -4.26 0.61
N ALA A 12 -12.51 -3.96 1.49
CA ALA A 12 -13.66 -3.11 1.23
C ALA A 12 -13.29 -1.70 0.76
N HIS A 13 -12.18 -1.10 1.23
CA HIS A 13 -11.78 0.25 0.81
C HIS A 13 -11.44 0.32 -0.68
N PHE A 14 -10.67 -0.65 -1.21
CA PHE A 14 -10.36 -0.73 -2.65
C PHE A 14 -11.62 -0.95 -3.48
N SER A 15 -12.48 -1.89 -3.06
CA SER A 15 -13.76 -2.16 -3.74
C SER A 15 -14.71 -0.96 -3.75
N ASN A 16 -14.72 -0.16 -2.67
CA ASN A 16 -15.51 1.06 -2.59
C ASN A 16 -15.07 2.10 -3.62
N VAL A 17 -13.76 2.28 -3.81
CA VAL A 17 -13.23 3.18 -4.85
C VAL A 17 -13.64 2.67 -6.24
N ILE A 18 -13.46 1.37 -6.52
CA ILE A 18 -13.84 0.77 -7.82
C ILE A 18 -15.31 1.05 -8.11
N GLY A 19 -16.20 0.69 -7.18
CA GLY A 19 -17.64 0.88 -7.36
C GLY A 19 -18.03 2.34 -7.51
N ALA A 20 -17.41 3.25 -6.76
CA ALA A 20 -17.69 4.68 -6.85
C ALA A 20 -17.23 5.30 -8.17
N VAL A 21 -16.01 4.97 -8.62
CA VAL A 21 -15.47 5.46 -9.89
C VAL A 21 -16.25 4.89 -11.07
N GLN A 22 -16.61 3.60 -11.06
CA GLN A 22 -17.39 2.98 -12.14
C GLN A 22 -18.75 3.64 -12.35
N ARG A 23 -19.43 4.09 -11.28
CA ARG A 23 -20.71 4.80 -11.42
C ARG A 23 -20.58 6.11 -12.21
N THR A 24 -19.39 6.73 -12.24
CA THR A 24 -19.14 7.95 -13.02
C THR A 24 -18.96 7.70 -14.52
N ALA A 25 -18.76 6.45 -14.94
CA ALA A 25 -18.56 6.08 -16.35
C ALA A 25 -19.77 6.39 -17.24
N SER A 26 -20.96 6.49 -16.64
CA SER A 26 -22.21 6.80 -17.34
C SER A 26 -23.02 7.83 -16.58
N LEU A 27 -23.60 8.79 -17.31
CA LEU A 27 -24.55 9.72 -16.72
C LEU A 27 -25.94 9.08 -16.65
N THR A 28 -26.57 9.11 -15.47
CA THR A 28 -27.97 8.68 -15.31
C THR A 28 -28.88 9.55 -16.18
N GLY A 29 -29.65 8.91 -17.08
CA GLY A 29 -30.48 9.59 -18.07
C GLY A 29 -29.83 9.81 -19.43
N GLY A 30 -28.61 9.29 -19.64
CA GLY A 30 -27.92 9.32 -20.93
C GLY A 30 -27.11 10.59 -21.17
N ALA A 31 -26.25 10.55 -22.19
CA ALA A 31 -25.41 11.69 -22.54
C ALA A 31 -26.25 12.82 -23.18
N VAL A 32 -25.96 14.07 -22.81
CA VAL A 32 -26.54 15.25 -23.46
C VAL A 32 -25.86 15.44 -24.81
N ARG A 33 -26.64 15.34 -25.89
CA ARG A 33 -26.19 15.47 -27.28
C ARG A 33 -26.88 16.64 -27.98
N GLY A 34 -26.35 17.03 -29.14
CA GLY A 34 -26.88 18.13 -29.96
C GLY A 34 -26.52 19.51 -29.40
N LEU A 35 -25.40 19.60 -28.67
CA LEU A 35 -24.85 20.88 -28.22
C LEU A 35 -24.03 21.52 -29.35
N PRO A 36 -23.87 22.86 -29.35
CA PRO A 36 -23.07 23.57 -30.33
C PRO A 36 -21.64 23.01 -30.43
N GLY A 37 -21.11 22.98 -31.66
CA GLY A 37 -19.76 22.45 -31.91
C GLY A 37 -19.64 20.93 -31.74
N GLY A 38 -20.76 20.19 -31.68
CA GLY A 38 -20.76 18.73 -31.56
C GLY A 38 -20.38 18.22 -30.18
N VAL A 39 -20.39 19.09 -29.16
CA VAL A 39 -20.06 18.74 -27.78
C VAL A 39 -21.06 17.70 -27.25
N VAL A 40 -20.55 16.73 -26.51
CA VAL A 40 -21.35 15.72 -25.80
C VAL A 40 -20.97 15.72 -24.33
N ILE A 41 -21.96 15.89 -23.45
CA ILE A 41 -21.77 15.79 -22.00
C ILE A 41 -22.29 14.43 -21.55
N GLY A 42 -21.37 13.49 -21.35
CA GLY A 42 -21.66 12.11 -20.92
C GLY A 42 -21.05 11.77 -19.56
N GLY A 43 -20.74 10.49 -19.37
CA GLY A 43 -19.93 10.03 -18.24
C GLY A 43 -18.49 10.56 -18.26
N LEU A 44 -17.73 10.28 -17.20
CA LEU A 44 -16.31 10.58 -17.17
C LEU A 44 -15.56 9.66 -18.15
N PRO A 45 -14.74 10.20 -19.06
CA PRO A 45 -13.99 9.39 -20.02
C PRO A 45 -12.86 8.63 -19.33
N GLY A 46 -12.55 7.42 -19.82
CA GLY A 46 -11.36 6.65 -19.43
C GLY A 46 -11.42 5.97 -18.05
N VAL A 47 -12.45 6.23 -17.24
CA VAL A 47 -12.57 5.69 -15.87
C VAL A 47 -12.77 4.17 -15.81
N ALA A 48 -13.13 3.52 -16.92
CA ALA A 48 -13.25 2.06 -16.99
C ALA A 48 -11.90 1.35 -16.69
N SER A 49 -10.78 1.97 -17.04
CA SER A 49 -9.43 1.45 -16.78
C SER A 49 -9.00 1.54 -15.31
N PHE A 50 -9.71 2.30 -14.48
CA PHE A 50 -9.32 2.49 -13.08
C PHE A 50 -9.51 1.21 -12.27
N ALA A 51 -10.49 0.37 -12.60
CA ALA A 51 -10.77 -0.84 -11.86
C ALA A 51 -9.55 -1.78 -11.81
N SER A 52 -8.88 -2.00 -12.94
CA SER A 52 -7.66 -2.82 -12.99
C SER A 52 -6.53 -2.19 -12.19
N SER A 53 -6.31 -0.89 -12.31
CA SER A 53 -5.24 -0.19 -11.60
C SER A 53 -5.46 -0.19 -10.07
N ILE A 54 -6.70 -0.07 -9.61
CA ILE A 54 -7.04 -0.17 -8.18
C ILE A 54 -6.86 -1.61 -7.69
N SER A 55 -7.22 -2.62 -8.49
CA SER A 55 -6.95 -4.02 -8.16
C SER A 55 -5.46 -4.33 -8.08
N ASP A 56 -4.63 -3.69 -8.90
CA ASP A 56 -3.18 -3.85 -8.81
C ASP A 56 -2.60 -3.17 -7.56
N ALA A 57 -3.13 -2.00 -7.17
CA ALA A 57 -2.79 -1.37 -5.88
C ALA A 57 -3.17 -2.29 -4.70
N GLN A 58 -4.34 -2.94 -4.78
CA GLN A 58 -4.78 -3.90 -3.78
C GLN A 58 -3.85 -5.11 -3.68
N LYS A 59 -3.36 -5.63 -4.82
CA LYS A 59 -2.38 -6.71 -4.82
C LYS A 59 -1.06 -6.26 -4.20
N GLU A 60 -0.57 -5.08 -4.55
CA GLU A 60 0.65 -4.50 -3.95
C GLU A 60 0.53 -4.39 -2.43
N PHE A 61 -0.62 -3.89 -1.95
CA PHE A 61 -0.93 -3.82 -0.53
C PHE A 61 -0.95 -5.21 0.12
N GLN A 62 -1.61 -6.20 -0.49
CA GLN A 62 -1.63 -7.59 0.01
C GLN A 62 -0.24 -8.25 0.05
N LEU A 63 0.68 -7.79 -0.80
CA LEU A 63 2.08 -8.23 -0.81
C LEU A 63 2.96 -7.47 0.19
N GLY A 64 2.38 -6.61 1.03
CA GLY A 64 3.09 -5.79 2.01
C GLY A 64 3.81 -4.59 1.40
N ARG A 65 3.53 -4.22 0.14
CA ARG A 65 4.13 -3.06 -0.53
C ARG A 65 3.24 -1.85 -0.35
N VAL A 66 3.05 -1.42 0.90
CA VAL A 66 2.08 -0.37 1.27
C VAL A 66 2.43 0.96 0.59
N HIS A 67 3.73 1.29 0.53
CA HIS A 67 4.24 2.48 -0.16
C HIS A 67 3.91 2.50 -1.66
N SER A 68 4.13 1.39 -2.37
CA SER A 68 3.79 1.27 -3.80
C SER A 68 2.28 1.37 -4.04
N ALA A 69 1.49 0.73 -3.17
CA ALA A 69 0.04 0.82 -3.22
C ALA A 69 -0.46 2.26 -3.00
N LEU A 70 0.09 2.97 -2.01
CA LEU A 70 -0.21 4.38 -1.73
C LEU A 70 0.13 5.28 -2.92
N GLU A 71 1.33 5.14 -3.48
CA GLU A 71 1.76 5.92 -4.63
C GLU A 71 0.81 5.72 -5.82
N ARG A 72 0.49 4.47 -6.13
CA ARG A 72 -0.45 4.12 -7.21
C ARG A 72 -1.84 4.71 -6.97
N VAL A 73 -2.37 4.63 -5.75
CA VAL A 73 -3.69 5.20 -5.41
C VAL A 73 -3.66 6.73 -5.54
N ARG A 74 -2.60 7.41 -5.11
CA ARG A 74 -2.45 8.87 -5.26
C ARG A 74 -2.37 9.30 -6.73
N GLN A 75 -1.66 8.54 -7.57
CA GLN A 75 -1.62 8.78 -9.02
C GLN A 75 -3.02 8.64 -9.64
N LEU A 76 -3.79 7.61 -9.23
CA LEU A 76 -5.16 7.42 -9.66
C LEU A 76 -6.09 8.54 -9.19
N GLU A 77 -6.01 8.94 -7.92
CA GLU A 77 -6.78 10.07 -7.38
C GLU A 77 -6.48 11.36 -8.16
N THR A 78 -5.21 11.66 -8.41
CA THR A 78 -4.79 12.83 -9.20
C THR A 78 -5.36 12.77 -10.62
N SER A 79 -5.28 11.60 -11.28
CA SER A 79 -5.85 11.40 -12.60
C SER A 79 -7.37 11.57 -12.60
N PHE A 80 -8.06 11.02 -11.60
CA PHE A 80 -9.51 11.16 -11.44
C PHE A 80 -9.90 12.63 -11.30
N ASN A 81 -9.24 13.37 -10.40
CA ASN A 81 -9.46 14.80 -10.18
C ASN A 81 -9.18 15.64 -11.45
N GLY A 82 -8.17 15.25 -12.24
CA GLY A 82 -7.92 15.87 -13.55
C GLY A 82 -9.05 15.63 -14.55
N ILE A 83 -9.61 14.41 -14.60
CA ILE A 83 -10.74 14.06 -15.47
C ILE A 83 -12.01 14.81 -15.02
N THR A 84 -12.32 14.84 -13.73
CA THR A 84 -13.49 15.54 -13.19
C THR A 84 -13.38 17.05 -13.42
N GLY A 85 -12.20 17.64 -13.25
CA GLY A 85 -11.92 19.04 -13.54
C GLY A 85 -12.23 19.39 -15.00
N ARG A 86 -11.63 18.66 -15.95
CA ARG A 86 -11.89 18.86 -17.39
C ARG A 86 -13.36 18.70 -17.76
N TRP A 87 -14.02 17.68 -17.21
CA TRP A 87 -15.43 17.44 -17.45
C TRP A 87 -16.30 18.61 -16.96
N ASN A 88 -16.04 19.11 -15.74
CA ASN A 88 -16.76 20.26 -15.18
C ASN A 88 -16.50 21.54 -15.99
N SER A 89 -15.26 21.79 -16.40
CA SER A 89 -14.93 22.94 -17.25
C SER A 89 -15.69 22.89 -18.58
N ASN A 90 -15.82 21.71 -19.19
CA ASN A 90 -16.59 21.54 -20.43
C ASN A 90 -18.08 21.87 -20.22
N ALA A 91 -18.71 21.29 -19.20
CA ALA A 91 -20.11 21.58 -18.87
C ALA A 91 -20.33 23.08 -18.55
N MET A 92 -19.44 23.69 -17.77
CA MET A 92 -19.50 25.12 -17.43
C MET A 92 -19.27 26.02 -18.64
N SER A 93 -18.39 25.64 -19.56
CA SER A 93 -18.16 26.39 -20.79
C SER A 93 -19.42 26.46 -21.66
N VAL A 94 -20.16 25.35 -21.79
CA VAL A 94 -21.46 25.32 -22.48
C VAL A 94 -22.48 26.22 -21.76
N ILE A 95 -22.58 26.14 -20.44
CA ILE A 95 -23.52 26.95 -19.64
C ILE A 95 -23.19 28.45 -19.77
N SER A 96 -21.91 28.81 -19.69
CA SER A 96 -21.45 30.20 -19.74
C SER A 96 -21.61 30.79 -21.15
N SER A 97 -21.24 30.04 -22.18
CA SER A 97 -21.39 30.47 -23.58
C SER A 97 -22.85 30.70 -23.96
N ALA A 98 -23.76 29.87 -23.45
CA ALA A 98 -25.20 30.07 -23.60
C ALA A 98 -25.70 31.33 -22.88
N LYS A 99 -25.26 31.55 -21.62
CA LYS A 99 -25.65 32.73 -20.82
C LYS A 99 -25.15 34.04 -21.42
N GLN A 100 -23.97 34.05 -22.02
CA GLN A 100 -23.36 35.22 -22.64
C GLN A 100 -23.88 35.50 -24.06
N GLY A 101 -24.80 34.69 -24.58
CA GLY A 101 -25.31 34.81 -25.96
C GLY A 101 -24.27 34.47 -27.04
N ARG A 102 -23.11 33.93 -26.66
CA ARG A 102 -22.03 33.54 -27.60
C ARG A 102 -22.38 32.26 -28.36
N GLN A 103 -23.27 31.43 -27.82
CA GLN A 103 -23.78 30.23 -28.47
C GLN A 103 -25.30 30.14 -28.33
N ALA A 104 -25.97 29.88 -29.45
CA ALA A 104 -27.40 29.59 -29.47
C ALA A 104 -27.66 28.18 -28.94
N VAL A 105 -27.86 28.05 -27.62
CA VAL A 105 -28.27 26.80 -26.97
C VAL A 105 -29.74 26.90 -26.58
N PRO A 106 -30.63 26.01 -27.06
CA PRO A 106 -32.02 25.99 -26.63
C PRO A 106 -32.14 25.85 -25.11
N LEU A 107 -33.10 26.55 -24.49
CA LEU A 107 -33.29 26.55 -23.04
C LEU A 107 -33.46 25.13 -22.47
N ALA A 108 -34.17 24.26 -23.19
CA ALA A 108 -34.33 22.85 -22.82
C ALA A 108 -32.97 22.12 -22.72
N LYS A 109 -32.08 22.32 -23.69
CA LYS A 109 -30.74 21.73 -23.70
C LYS A 109 -29.85 22.31 -22.60
N LEU A 110 -29.95 23.61 -22.33
CA LEU A 110 -29.25 24.22 -21.21
C LEU A 110 -29.67 23.60 -19.86
N ASN A 111 -30.96 23.30 -19.69
CA ASN A 111 -31.45 22.61 -18.50
C ASN A 111 -30.98 21.15 -18.44
N GLU A 112 -30.91 20.44 -19.56
CA GLU A 112 -30.29 19.11 -19.63
C GLU A 112 -28.83 19.14 -19.15
N VAL A 113 -28.03 20.11 -19.60
CA VAL A 113 -26.61 20.25 -19.19
C VAL A 113 -26.49 20.55 -17.69
N LYS A 114 -27.32 21.45 -17.14
CA LYS A 114 -27.34 21.73 -15.69
C LYS A 114 -27.73 20.49 -14.89
N ASN A 115 -28.74 19.75 -15.33
CA ASN A 115 -29.16 18.51 -14.68
C ASN A 115 -28.06 17.44 -14.74
N ALA A 116 -27.37 17.33 -15.88
CA ALA A 116 -26.22 16.46 -16.03
C ALA A 116 -25.07 16.85 -15.08
N GLN A 117 -24.78 18.14 -14.95
CA GLN A 117 -23.80 18.66 -13.99
C GLN A 117 -24.14 18.25 -12.56
N THR A 118 -25.37 18.49 -12.12
CA THR A 118 -25.83 18.11 -10.77
C THR A 118 -25.72 16.60 -10.53
N ARG A 119 -26.18 15.78 -11.48
CA ARG A 119 -26.13 14.31 -11.36
C ARG A 119 -24.69 13.80 -11.31
N MET A 120 -23.82 14.30 -12.17
CA MET A 120 -22.42 13.88 -12.18
C MET A 120 -21.72 14.28 -10.87
N GLN A 121 -21.99 15.47 -10.34
CA GLN A 121 -21.46 15.90 -9.04
C GLN A 121 -21.89 14.99 -7.89
N GLN A 122 -23.11 14.45 -7.92
CA GLN A 122 -23.58 13.45 -6.95
C GLN A 122 -22.83 12.11 -7.06
N LEU A 123 -22.25 11.80 -8.22
CA LEU A 123 -21.45 10.58 -8.45
C LEU A 123 -19.96 10.80 -8.13
N ILE A 124 -19.44 11.99 -8.42
CA ILE A 124 -18.04 12.35 -8.18
C ILE A 124 -17.73 12.42 -6.69
N ARG A 125 -18.56 13.09 -5.88
CA ARG A 125 -18.27 13.30 -4.44
C ARG A 125 -18.04 12.00 -3.66
N PRO A 126 -18.87 10.93 -3.84
CA PRO A 126 -18.58 9.63 -3.24
C PRO A 126 -17.26 9.01 -3.70
N ALA A 127 -16.88 9.18 -4.97
CA ALA A 127 -15.62 8.65 -5.50
C ALA A 127 -14.41 9.39 -4.90
N GLU A 128 -14.45 10.72 -4.83
CA GLU A 128 -13.41 11.52 -4.16
C GLU A 128 -13.29 11.16 -2.67
N LYS A 129 -14.43 10.94 -1.99
CA LYS A 129 -14.41 10.49 -0.60
C LYS A 129 -13.76 9.10 -0.48
N ALA A 130 -14.13 8.16 -1.34
CA ALA A 130 -13.55 6.82 -1.32
C ALA A 130 -12.03 6.85 -1.56
N PHE A 131 -11.54 7.70 -2.46
CA PHE A 131 -10.11 7.92 -2.65
C PHE A 131 -9.45 8.47 -1.37
N ARG A 132 -9.97 9.56 -0.80
CA ARG A 132 -9.42 10.14 0.43
C ARG A 132 -9.41 9.16 1.59
N ASP A 133 -10.48 8.39 1.78
CA ASP A 133 -10.58 7.38 2.82
C ASP A 133 -9.50 6.30 2.62
N LEU A 134 -9.29 5.83 1.38
CA LEU A 134 -8.27 4.82 1.06
C LEU A 134 -6.85 5.36 1.23
N VAL A 135 -6.58 6.58 0.77
CA VAL A 135 -5.27 7.25 0.94
C VAL A 135 -4.97 7.43 2.43
N THR A 136 -5.91 7.94 3.21
CA THR A 136 -5.75 8.14 4.66
C THR A 136 -5.44 6.82 5.36
N ALA A 137 -6.13 5.75 4.98
CA ALA A 137 -5.90 4.44 5.56
C ALA A 137 -4.51 3.90 5.19
N LEU A 138 -4.09 4.02 3.93
CA LEU A 138 -2.75 3.64 3.45
C LEU A 138 -1.63 4.47 4.10
N GLU A 139 -1.82 5.78 4.29
CA GLU A 139 -0.88 6.64 5.01
C GLU A 139 -0.75 6.24 6.48
N HIS A 140 -1.85 5.88 7.13
CA HIS A 140 -1.83 5.35 8.49
C HIS A 140 -1.02 4.04 8.55
N GLU A 141 -1.20 3.13 7.59
CA GLU A 141 -0.42 1.90 7.54
C GLU A 141 1.07 2.17 7.27
N VAL A 142 1.42 3.10 6.38
CA VAL A 142 2.80 3.55 6.17
C VAL A 142 3.40 4.13 7.46
N ALA A 143 2.66 4.96 8.18
CA ALA A 143 3.12 5.54 9.44
C ALA A 143 3.29 4.49 10.56
N MET A 144 2.55 3.38 10.50
CA MET A 144 2.72 2.24 11.41
C MET A 144 3.88 1.34 10.96
N GLU A 145 4.17 1.24 9.66
CA GLU A 145 5.37 0.59 9.12
C GLU A 145 6.63 1.36 9.54
N GLY A 146 6.63 2.69 9.40
CA GLY A 146 7.72 3.56 9.84
C GLY A 146 7.95 3.55 11.36
N ARG A 147 6.89 3.58 12.18
CA ARG A 147 7.03 3.45 13.63
C ARG A 147 7.54 2.07 14.09
N ARG A 148 7.23 1.00 13.37
CA ARG A 148 7.83 -0.33 13.62
C ARG A 148 9.29 -0.43 13.21
N GLU A 149 9.77 0.49 12.37
CA GLU A 149 11.18 0.60 12.01
C GLU A 149 11.92 1.53 12.98
N GLU A 150 11.30 2.62 13.43
CA GLU A 150 11.83 3.50 14.50
C GLU A 150 11.86 2.78 15.86
N ASP A 151 10.83 2.00 16.22
CA ASP A 151 10.84 1.13 17.41
C ASP A 151 11.84 -0.04 17.28
N ALA A 152 12.37 -0.31 16.08
CA ALA A 152 13.44 -1.30 15.87
C ALA A 152 14.83 -0.67 15.93
N ASP A 153 14.96 0.61 15.58
CA ASP A 153 16.19 1.40 15.71
C ASP A 153 16.39 1.94 17.15
N ASP A 154 15.33 2.13 17.93
CA ASP A 154 15.40 2.53 19.35
C ASP A 154 15.59 1.33 20.32
N VAL A 155 15.71 0.09 19.81
CA VAL A 155 16.17 -1.09 20.59
C VAL A 155 17.69 -1.25 20.53
N SER A 156 18.43 -0.24 20.10
CA SER A 156 19.90 -0.23 20.31
C SER A 156 20.29 0.06 21.78
N GLY A 157 19.34 0.07 22.72
CA GLY A 157 19.59 0.41 24.12
C GLY A 157 18.85 -0.42 25.20
N GLY A 158 18.29 -1.59 24.89
CA GLY A 158 17.53 -2.35 25.90
C GLY A 158 17.48 -3.86 25.70
N ASP A 159 18.47 -4.56 26.27
CA ASP A 159 18.37 -5.90 26.86
C ASP A 159 17.62 -6.99 26.04
N ALA A 160 17.97 -7.15 24.76
CA ALA A 160 17.63 -8.36 24.02
C ALA A 160 18.56 -9.51 24.47
N PRO A 161 18.05 -10.73 24.75
CA PRO A 161 18.88 -11.84 25.18
C PRO A 161 19.96 -12.13 24.15
N GLU A 162 21.23 -12.01 24.56
CA GLU A 162 22.41 -12.19 23.74
C GLU A 162 22.40 -13.61 23.15
N ILE A 163 22.24 -13.70 21.83
CA ILE A 163 22.35 -14.95 21.11
C ILE A 163 23.82 -15.21 20.76
N GLU A 164 24.33 -16.37 21.15
CA GLU A 164 25.61 -16.87 20.66
C GLU A 164 25.47 -17.28 19.18
N LEU A 165 25.78 -16.35 18.28
CA LEU A 165 25.92 -16.65 16.86
C LEU A 165 27.22 -17.43 16.63
N PRO A 166 27.21 -18.45 15.76
CA PRO A 166 28.44 -19.07 15.27
C PRO A 166 29.44 -18.00 14.79
N GLY A 167 30.72 -18.12 15.14
CA GLY A 167 31.70 -17.02 14.98
C GLY A 167 31.80 -16.47 13.55
N ASP A 168 31.59 -17.36 12.60
CA ASP A 168 31.59 -17.18 11.17
C ASP A 168 30.36 -16.38 10.65
N VAL A 169 29.29 -16.29 11.45
CA VAL A 169 28.10 -15.43 11.26
C VAL A 169 28.22 -14.17 12.11
N ALA A 170 28.74 -14.30 13.34
CA ALA A 170 28.97 -13.20 14.27
C ALA A 170 29.99 -12.16 13.75
N GLU A 171 30.89 -12.55 12.85
CA GLU A 171 31.82 -11.62 12.17
C GLU A 171 31.08 -10.58 11.31
N ILE A 172 29.97 -10.97 10.67
CA ILE A 172 29.28 -10.15 9.65
C ILE A 172 27.97 -9.57 10.19
N TYR A 173 27.35 -10.26 11.14
CA TYR A 173 26.02 -9.92 11.63
C TYR A 173 25.98 -9.83 13.16
N CYS A 174 25.10 -8.98 13.67
CA CYS A 174 24.65 -9.00 15.04
C CYS A 174 23.23 -9.62 15.13
N GLY A 175 22.97 -10.29 16.25
CA GLY A 175 21.66 -10.85 16.55
C GLY A 175 20.68 -9.74 16.90
N GLY A 176 19.54 -9.71 16.21
CA GLY A 176 18.43 -8.81 16.52
C GLY A 176 17.31 -9.52 17.29
N ALA A 177 16.10 -8.95 17.21
CA ALA A 177 14.91 -9.49 17.86
C ALA A 177 14.64 -10.95 17.50
N ARG A 178 14.24 -11.73 18.52
CA ARG A 178 13.72 -13.09 18.37
C ARG A 178 12.32 -13.06 17.77
N ILE A 179 12.08 -13.94 16.80
CA ILE A 179 10.76 -14.19 16.24
C ILE A 179 9.98 -15.08 17.19
N GLU A 180 8.78 -14.65 17.54
CA GLU A 180 7.86 -15.37 18.41
C GLU A 180 6.50 -15.58 17.75
N LEU A 181 5.77 -16.59 18.21
CA LEU A 181 4.38 -16.84 17.82
C LEU A 181 3.47 -16.21 18.86
N GLN A 182 2.81 -15.11 18.52
CA GLN A 182 1.84 -14.46 19.39
C GLN A 182 0.42 -14.72 18.91
N GLN A 183 -0.50 -15.02 19.82
CA GLN A 183 -1.91 -15.13 19.51
C GLN A 183 -2.54 -13.74 19.56
N GLY A 184 -3.12 -13.28 18.46
CA GLY A 184 -3.85 -12.02 18.40
C GLY A 184 -5.25 -12.14 19.01
N ASP A 185 -5.86 -11.00 19.29
CA ASP A 185 -7.23 -10.88 19.81
C ASP A 185 -8.31 -11.48 18.88
N ASP A 186 -7.94 -11.73 17.61
CA ASP A 186 -8.74 -12.43 16.60
C ASP A 186 -8.61 -13.96 16.67
N GLY A 187 -7.91 -14.47 17.68
CA GLY A 187 -7.61 -15.89 17.87
C GLY A 187 -6.57 -16.44 16.90
N LYS A 188 -6.00 -15.62 16.00
CA LYS A 188 -5.02 -16.07 15.00
C LYS A 188 -3.60 -15.92 15.52
N THR A 189 -2.77 -16.92 15.26
CA THR A 189 -1.34 -16.88 15.56
C THR A 189 -0.60 -16.06 14.49
N ARG A 190 0.25 -15.12 14.93
CA ARG A 190 1.05 -14.24 14.10
C ARG A 190 2.51 -14.29 14.52
N LEU A 191 3.41 -13.95 13.60
CA LEU A 191 4.85 -13.85 13.86
C LEU A 191 5.18 -12.43 14.33
N VAL A 192 5.89 -12.33 15.45
CA VAL A 192 6.32 -11.06 16.03
C VAL A 192 7.81 -11.12 16.36
N PRO A 193 8.66 -10.31 15.69
CA PRO A 193 8.34 -9.49 14.52
C PRO A 193 7.97 -10.33 13.29
N ALA A 194 7.30 -9.72 12.32
CA ALA A 194 6.92 -10.40 11.09
C ALA A 194 8.14 -10.72 10.21
N LEU A 195 8.09 -11.83 9.48
CA LEU A 195 9.12 -12.17 8.51
C LEU A 195 9.03 -11.24 7.29
N LYS A 196 10.12 -10.53 6.99
CA LYS A 196 10.28 -9.59 5.88
C LYS A 196 11.08 -10.24 4.75
N LYS A 197 10.62 -10.09 3.51
CA LYS A 197 11.32 -10.58 2.32
C LYS A 197 12.69 -9.89 2.21
N GLN A 198 13.71 -10.60 1.75
CA GLN A 198 15.11 -10.15 1.65
C GLN A 198 15.84 -9.92 2.99
N SER A 199 15.13 -9.97 4.12
CA SER A 199 15.76 -9.91 5.43
C SER A 199 16.49 -11.21 5.77
N ARG A 200 17.45 -11.10 6.71
CA ARG A 200 18.30 -12.20 7.15
C ARG A 200 17.86 -12.68 8.52
N TYR A 201 17.94 -13.99 8.72
CA TYR A 201 17.51 -14.65 9.93
C TYR A 201 18.52 -15.72 10.33
N PHE A 202 18.76 -15.85 11.62
CA PHE A 202 19.45 -17.00 12.18
C PHE A 202 18.41 -18.01 12.66
N ILE A 203 18.54 -19.26 12.24
CA ILE A 203 17.63 -20.34 12.64
C ILE A 203 18.42 -21.38 13.41
N ALA A 204 18.24 -21.42 14.73
CA ALA A 204 18.96 -22.34 15.61
C ALA A 204 18.51 -23.79 15.49
N GLY A 205 17.25 -24.02 15.10
CA GLY A 205 16.68 -25.37 14.98
C GLY A 205 17.03 -26.13 13.70
N LEU A 206 17.82 -25.53 12.80
CA LEU A 206 18.34 -26.27 11.63
C LEU A 206 19.56 -27.08 12.05
N ASP A 207 19.82 -28.18 11.34
CA ASP A 207 21.02 -28.99 11.51
C ASP A 207 21.89 -28.91 10.24
N PRO A 208 23.05 -28.23 10.26
CA PRO A 208 23.53 -27.36 11.34
C PRO A 208 22.75 -26.02 11.43
N PRO A 209 22.82 -25.30 12.58
CA PRO A 209 22.28 -23.95 12.72
C PRO A 209 22.90 -23.01 11.69
N ARG A 210 22.10 -22.14 11.08
CA ARG A 210 22.59 -21.32 9.96
C ARG A 210 21.83 -20.01 9.78
N ALA A 211 22.55 -19.06 9.19
CA ALA A 211 22.01 -17.79 8.71
C ALA A 211 21.39 -17.97 7.31
N VAL A 212 20.18 -17.48 7.14
CA VAL A 212 19.43 -17.55 5.89
C VAL A 212 18.89 -16.19 5.49
N ARG A 213 18.79 -15.93 4.18
CA ARG A 213 18.09 -14.77 3.62
C ARG A 213 16.73 -15.19 3.08
N LEU A 214 15.66 -14.54 3.51
CA LEU A 214 14.32 -14.88 3.06
C LEU A 214 14.11 -14.48 1.60
N LYS A 215 13.84 -15.45 0.72
CA LYS A 215 13.56 -15.23 -0.70
C LYS A 215 12.07 -15.01 -0.95
N SER A 216 11.21 -15.83 -0.36
CA SER A 216 9.75 -15.69 -0.44
C SER A 216 9.06 -16.31 0.77
N LEU A 217 7.84 -15.83 1.06
CA LEU A 217 6.95 -16.32 2.11
C LEU A 217 5.58 -16.54 1.48
N ASP A 218 5.04 -17.75 1.64
CA ASP A 218 3.66 -18.07 1.31
C ASP A 218 2.97 -18.79 2.48
N LYS A 219 1.68 -19.12 2.34
CA LYS A 219 0.89 -19.75 3.41
C LYS A 219 1.32 -21.18 3.74
N LYS A 220 2.04 -21.85 2.83
CA LYS A 220 2.43 -23.26 2.92
C LYS A 220 3.90 -23.45 3.26
N ALA A 221 4.77 -22.54 2.85
CA ALA A 221 6.22 -22.60 3.08
C ALA A 221 6.89 -21.22 2.99
N ILE A 222 8.10 -21.16 3.56
CA ILE A 222 9.08 -20.13 3.21
C ILE A 222 10.14 -20.73 2.30
N VAL A 223 10.67 -19.87 1.43
CA VAL A 223 11.88 -20.15 0.65
C VAL A 223 12.95 -19.20 1.14
N ALA A 224 14.07 -19.74 1.59
CA ALA A 224 15.21 -19.00 2.08
C ALA A 224 16.48 -19.46 1.37
N ILE A 225 17.51 -18.63 1.37
CA ILE A 225 18.83 -18.96 0.80
C ILE A 225 19.83 -19.00 1.95
N ASP A 226 20.57 -20.09 2.09
CA ASP A 226 21.70 -20.19 3.01
C ASP A 226 22.72 -19.11 2.65
N VAL A 227 23.05 -18.24 3.60
CA VAL A 227 23.94 -17.09 3.34
C VAL A 227 25.37 -17.56 3.04
N ARG A 228 25.79 -18.73 3.55
CA ARG A 228 27.14 -19.25 3.37
C ARG A 228 27.24 -20.16 2.16
N ARG A 229 26.26 -21.05 1.98
CA ARG A 229 26.28 -22.08 0.92
C ARG A 229 25.63 -21.62 -0.38
N GLY A 230 24.81 -20.56 -0.33
CA GLY A 230 24.01 -20.12 -1.48
C GLY A 230 22.90 -21.11 -1.86
N GLU A 231 22.69 -22.16 -1.06
CA GLU A 231 21.68 -23.20 -1.29
C GLU A 231 20.29 -22.69 -0.96
N GLU A 232 19.29 -23.10 -1.75
CA GLU A 232 17.89 -22.79 -1.48
C GLU A 232 17.29 -23.80 -0.50
N LEU A 233 16.68 -23.29 0.57
CA LEU A 233 15.95 -24.06 1.56
C LEU A 233 14.47 -23.74 1.46
N VAL A 234 13.66 -24.78 1.33
CA VAL A 234 12.20 -24.69 1.40
C VAL A 234 11.76 -25.24 2.75
N ILE A 235 11.21 -24.39 3.60
CA ILE A 235 10.78 -24.75 4.96
C ILE A 235 9.24 -24.66 5.01
N PRO A 236 8.52 -25.78 5.11
CA PRO A 236 7.07 -25.80 5.26
C PRO A 236 6.59 -25.04 6.51
N ALA A 237 5.40 -24.46 6.45
CA ALA A 237 4.82 -23.68 7.56
C ALA A 237 4.73 -24.46 8.89
N PRO A 238 4.36 -25.76 8.94
CA PRO A 238 4.38 -26.54 10.18
C PRO A 238 5.77 -26.71 10.78
N GLU A 239 6.80 -26.78 9.92
CA GLU A 239 8.20 -26.91 10.34
C GLU A 239 8.74 -25.56 10.81
N LEU A 240 8.43 -24.47 10.09
CA LEU A 240 8.74 -23.11 10.51
C LEU A 240 8.21 -22.80 11.91
N ALA A 241 6.98 -23.20 12.22
CA ALA A 241 6.41 -23.03 13.56
C ALA A 241 7.20 -23.78 14.66
N LYS A 242 7.76 -24.96 14.35
CA LYS A 242 8.65 -25.69 15.26
C LYS A 242 9.99 -24.96 15.42
N LEU A 243 10.58 -24.51 14.31
CA LEU A 243 11.84 -23.78 14.30
C LEU A 243 11.75 -22.47 15.07
N ILE A 244 10.64 -21.74 14.98
CA ILE A 244 10.41 -20.51 15.76
C ILE A 244 10.41 -20.79 17.26
N ARG A 245 9.76 -21.88 17.69
CA ARG A 245 9.76 -22.29 19.10
C ARG A 245 11.17 -22.63 19.60
N ILE A 246 11.97 -23.28 18.77
CA ILE A 246 13.38 -23.57 19.07
C ILE A 246 14.17 -22.26 19.15
N GLY A 247 14.03 -21.41 18.13
CA GLY A 247 14.65 -20.09 18.09
C GLY A 247 14.93 -19.64 16.66
N VAL A 248 14.35 -18.49 16.30
CA VAL A 248 14.66 -17.75 15.08
C VAL A 248 14.89 -16.31 15.47
N TRP A 249 15.97 -15.70 14.99
CA TRP A 249 16.32 -14.30 15.27
C TRP A 249 16.51 -13.55 13.98
N THR A 250 16.20 -12.26 13.99
CA THR A 250 16.63 -11.34 12.93
C THR A 250 18.15 -11.20 12.96
N LEU A 251 18.75 -11.03 11.79
CA LEU A 251 20.18 -10.70 11.67
C LEU A 251 20.31 -9.31 11.05
N LEU A 252 21.06 -8.46 11.73
CA LEU A 252 21.40 -7.12 11.27
C LEU A 252 22.88 -7.12 10.86
N PRO A 253 23.25 -6.49 9.74
CA PRO A 253 24.65 -6.32 9.40
C PRO A 253 25.32 -5.49 10.49
N LYS A 254 26.53 -5.88 10.90
CA LYS A 254 27.37 -4.96 11.68
C LYS A 254 27.70 -3.78 10.77
N SER A 255 27.40 -2.57 11.19
CA SER A 255 27.74 -1.36 10.45
C SER A 255 29.26 -1.24 10.35
N ASP A 256 29.80 -1.10 9.14
CA ASP A 256 31.22 -0.79 8.88
C ASP A 256 31.55 0.71 9.13
N ASP A 257 30.71 1.44 9.86
CA ASP A 257 30.96 2.84 10.20
C ASP A 257 31.71 2.95 11.54
N GLU A 258 32.99 2.58 11.54
CA GLU A 258 33.96 3.48 12.16
C GLU A 258 34.47 4.42 11.05
N PRO A 259 34.15 5.72 11.07
CA PRO A 259 34.89 6.65 10.25
C PRO A 259 36.36 6.56 10.70
N GLU A 260 37.22 6.10 9.78
CA GLU A 260 38.66 6.30 9.86
C GLU A 260 38.90 7.74 10.31
N THR A 261 39.37 7.91 11.53
CA THR A 261 39.89 9.18 12.00
C THR A 261 41.18 9.43 11.23
N SER A 262 41.02 9.98 10.03
CA SER A 262 42.04 10.73 9.34
C SER A 262 42.47 11.88 10.24
N GLN A 263 43.47 11.64 11.07
CA GLN A 263 44.40 12.67 11.53
C GLN A 263 45.78 12.32 11.03
N ARG A 264 46.05 12.73 9.79
CA ARG A 264 47.40 13.09 9.35
C ARG A 264 47.53 14.60 9.37
N GLN A 265 48.56 15.03 10.10
CA GLN A 265 49.38 16.23 9.92
C GLN A 265 48.78 17.55 10.39
N THR A 266 49.43 18.16 11.39
CA THR A 266 50.72 18.86 11.19
C THR A 266 51.59 18.75 12.44
#